data_AF-A0A918XSM8-F1
#
_entry.id   AF-A0A918XSM8-F1
#
_cell.length_a   1.000
_cell.length_b   1.000
_cell.length_c   1.000
_cell.angle_alpha   90.00
_cell.angle_beta   90.00
_cell.angle_gamma   90.00
#
_symmetry.space_group_name_H-M   'P 1'
#
loop_
_entity.id
_entity.type
_entity.pdbx_description
1 polymer ?
#
loop_
_entity_poly.entity_id
_entity_poly.type
_entity_poly.pdbx_seq_one_letter_code
_entity_poly.pdbx_strand_id
1 'polypeptide(L)'
;MATVAGGLFDSGSNTVVSASQGAQISSFLDTLGITETSITTVTPTIGGTTTVSDTTPISNIQLTSGQTTTVQLSGTVGKTVIVSGSGNASLVGGGGNDSVLGGDGSDSVTGGLGDDQIRGGAGNDIVYGGEGVDVLYGNQGDDAIGSDAGNDTFYGGIGNDTITGGADNDVNYGGRDSDVAYGNTGNDVVYGNQQNDTLYGGQGNDVLYGGQNEDVLHGNRGDDTLFGNSGSDTFVFGSNGGNDVVADFSGGSDVLQIAQNINGLSITSPSDLVSLISSDSSGNAVITLGSQTITLTGVTEANLKANISSWVQIV
;
A
#
# COMPACT_ATOMS: atom_id res chain seq x y z
N MET A 1 -20.44 -13.55 -9.71
CA MET A 1 -20.44 -13.96 -8.29
C MET A 1 -19.03 -14.34 -7.94
N ALA A 2 -18.25 -13.35 -7.52
CA ALA A 2 -16.99 -13.52 -6.81
C ALA A 2 -17.13 -12.60 -5.59
N THR A 3 -17.18 -13.21 -4.42
CA THR A 3 -17.23 -12.52 -3.14
C THR A 3 -15.85 -11.93 -2.96
N VAL A 4 -15.74 -10.60 -3.01
CA VAL A 4 -14.56 -9.89 -2.49
C VAL A 4 -14.46 -10.32 -1.03
N ALA A 5 -13.39 -11.02 -0.68
CA ALA A 5 -13.10 -11.35 0.70
C ALA A 5 -12.88 -10.01 1.41
N GLY A 6 -13.94 -9.52 2.06
CA GLY A 6 -13.87 -8.41 2.99
C GLY A 6 -12.83 -8.77 4.03
N GLY A 7 -11.66 -8.16 3.91
CA GLY A 7 -10.81 -7.92 5.07
C GLY A 7 -11.69 -7.28 6.13
N LEU A 8 -11.51 -7.73 7.38
CA LEU A 8 -12.11 -7.13 8.56
C LEU A 8 -12.16 -5.59 8.35
N PHE A 9 -13.38 -5.03 8.33
CA PHE A 9 -13.70 -3.59 8.25
C PHE A 9 -14.06 -2.94 6.90
N ASP A 10 -14.47 -3.68 5.86
CA ASP A 10 -15.47 -3.13 4.90
C ASP A 10 -16.84 -3.79 5.08
N SER A 11 -17.68 -3.14 5.90
CA SER A 11 -19.15 -3.03 5.78
C SER A 11 -19.83 -2.87 7.15
N GLY A 12 -20.14 -1.62 7.51
CA GLY A 12 -21.43 -1.34 8.15
C GLY A 12 -21.60 -1.58 9.65
N SER A 13 -20.61 -1.33 10.52
CA SER A 13 -20.90 -1.05 11.94
C SER A 13 -19.96 0.00 12.52
N ASN A 14 -20.58 1.09 12.98
CA ASN A 14 -19.97 2.27 13.59
C ASN A 14 -18.82 1.98 14.55
N THR A 15 -17.71 2.69 14.39
CA THR A 15 -17.22 3.58 15.45
C THR A 15 -16.65 4.84 14.78
N VAL A 16 -17.51 5.84 14.59
CA VAL A 16 -17.06 7.21 14.37
C VAL A 16 -16.62 7.72 15.74
N VAL A 17 -15.31 7.84 15.99
CA VAL A 17 -14.82 8.71 17.05
C VAL A 17 -14.54 10.06 16.40
N SER A 18 -15.60 10.80 16.09
CA SER A 18 -15.49 12.22 15.82
C SER A 18 -16.43 12.96 16.75
N ALA A 19 -15.85 13.89 17.50
CA ALA A 19 -16.49 15.11 17.96
C ALA A 19 -15.60 15.68 19.06
N SER A 20 -14.85 16.75 18.78
CA SER A 20 -14.60 17.91 19.66
C SER A 20 -14.34 17.71 21.17
N GLN A 21 -14.05 16.49 21.65
CA GLN A 21 -13.89 16.05 23.04
C GLN A 21 -13.55 14.54 23.08
N GLY A 22 -12.26 14.23 23.20
CA GLY A 22 -11.73 13.02 23.83
C GLY A 22 -12.18 11.65 23.30
N ALA A 23 -11.34 11.03 22.47
CA ALA A 23 -11.48 9.64 22.06
C ALA A 23 -11.59 8.70 23.28
N GLN A 24 -12.56 7.77 23.24
CA GLN A 24 -12.76 6.75 24.27
C GLN A 24 -11.95 5.50 23.89
N ILE A 25 -11.00 5.11 24.75
CA ILE A 25 -10.10 3.98 24.47
C ILE A 25 -10.84 2.63 24.46
N SER A 26 -11.98 2.50 25.14
CA SER A 26 -12.71 1.23 25.22
C SER A 26 -13.21 0.70 23.88
N SER A 27 -13.66 1.56 22.95
CA SER A 27 -14.10 1.09 21.64
C SER A 27 -12.97 0.50 20.80
N PHE A 28 -11.74 0.99 21.01
CA PHE A 28 -10.55 0.45 20.36
C PHE A 28 -10.14 -0.91 20.96
N LEU A 29 -10.14 -1.04 22.29
CA LEU A 29 -9.78 -2.31 22.95
C LEU A 29 -10.80 -3.43 22.71
N ASP A 30 -12.10 -3.11 22.64
CA ASP A 30 -13.15 -4.08 22.28
C ASP A 30 -12.93 -4.63 20.86
N THR A 31 -12.47 -3.78 19.94
CA THR A 31 -12.15 -4.18 18.56
C THR A 31 -10.93 -5.10 18.50
N LEU A 32 -9.99 -4.96 19.44
CA LEU A 32 -8.82 -5.83 19.59
C LEU A 32 -9.09 -7.08 20.45
N GLY A 33 -10.31 -7.26 20.97
CA GLY A 33 -10.65 -8.36 21.87
C GLY A 33 -9.92 -8.33 23.22
N ILE A 34 -9.44 -7.15 23.64
CA ILE A 34 -8.68 -6.96 24.87
C ILE A 34 -9.65 -6.69 26.02
N THR A 35 -9.73 -7.62 26.96
CA THR A 35 -10.51 -7.46 28.20
C THR A 35 -9.72 -6.67 29.26
N GLU A 36 -10.39 -5.84 30.07
CA GLU A 36 -9.76 -5.00 31.10
C GLU A 36 -8.86 -5.78 32.10
N THR A 37 -9.12 -7.08 32.31
CA THR A 37 -8.30 -7.95 33.18
C THR A 37 -6.89 -8.22 32.64
N SER A 38 -6.62 -7.86 31.40
CA SER A 38 -5.36 -8.13 30.71
C SER A 38 -4.42 -6.94 30.72
N ILE A 39 -4.67 -5.89 31.52
CA ILE A 39 -3.86 -4.65 31.52
C ILE A 39 -3.07 -4.54 32.82
N THR A 40 -1.75 -4.30 32.72
CA THR A 40 -0.85 -4.18 33.87
C THR A 40 -0.59 -2.74 34.29
N THR A 41 -0.51 -1.82 33.34
CA THR A 41 -0.10 -0.43 33.60
C THR A 41 -0.60 0.48 32.49
N VAL A 42 -1.06 1.68 32.87
CA VAL A 42 -1.39 2.76 31.96
C VAL A 42 -0.54 3.98 32.30
N THR A 43 0.22 4.49 31.34
CA THR A 43 1.11 5.66 31.53
C THR A 43 0.72 6.79 30.57
N PRO A 44 0.36 7.99 31.06
CA PRO A 44 0.18 9.18 30.21
C PRO A 44 1.51 9.93 30.01
N THR A 45 1.79 10.41 28.80
CA THR A 45 3.14 10.95 28.48
C THR A 45 3.21 12.45 28.21
N ILE A 46 2.10 13.21 27.99
CA ILE A 46 2.18 14.68 27.80
C ILE A 46 1.03 15.47 28.49
N GLY A 47 1.40 16.53 29.23
CA GLY A 47 0.59 17.76 29.43
C GLY A 47 -0.48 17.79 30.53
N GLY A 48 -0.93 16.66 31.05
CA GLY A 48 -1.89 16.62 32.17
C GLY A 48 -2.08 15.21 32.72
N THR A 49 -2.35 15.10 34.03
CA THR A 49 -2.66 13.84 34.68
C THR A 49 -4.04 13.33 34.26
N THR A 50 -4.10 12.37 33.34
CA THR A 50 -5.19 11.39 33.39
C THR A 50 -4.84 10.44 34.52
N THR A 51 -5.51 10.60 35.67
CA THR A 51 -5.23 9.77 36.84
C THR A 51 -5.82 8.38 36.59
N VAL A 52 -5.04 7.50 35.99
CA VAL A 52 -5.40 6.09 35.84
C VAL A 52 -4.87 5.36 37.07
N SER A 53 -5.67 5.32 38.13
CA SER A 53 -5.46 4.33 39.20
C SER A 53 -5.80 2.95 38.66
N ASP A 54 -5.21 1.90 39.23
CA ASP A 54 -5.39 0.46 38.92
C ASP A 54 -6.86 -0.05 38.95
N THR A 55 -7.81 0.85 39.21
CA THR A 55 -9.25 0.62 39.29
C THR A 55 -10.08 1.51 38.36
N THR A 56 -9.47 2.35 37.52
CA THR A 56 -10.20 3.19 36.56
C THR A 56 -10.52 2.35 35.32
N PRO A 57 -11.80 2.10 34.99
CA PRO A 57 -12.18 1.41 33.75
C PRO A 57 -11.60 2.15 32.55
N ILE A 58 -11.09 1.42 31.56
CA ILE A 58 -10.39 2.06 30.42
C ILE A 58 -11.37 2.82 29.53
N SER A 59 -12.66 2.46 29.59
CA SER A 59 -13.76 3.25 29.04
C SER A 59 -13.79 4.69 29.54
N ASN A 60 -13.14 4.98 30.67
CA ASN A 60 -13.14 6.31 31.26
C ASN A 60 -11.86 7.10 30.95
N ILE A 61 -10.95 6.57 30.13
CA ILE A 61 -9.78 7.29 29.64
C ILE A 61 -10.21 8.13 28.43
N GLN A 62 -10.19 9.45 28.61
CA GLN A 62 -10.32 10.43 27.53
C GLN A 62 -8.97 11.13 27.35
N LEU A 63 -8.49 11.17 26.11
CA LEU A 63 -7.29 11.90 25.75
C LEU A 63 -7.67 13.26 25.14
N THR A 64 -7.16 14.35 25.69
CA THR A 64 -7.30 15.67 25.06
C THR A 64 -6.25 15.87 23.98
N SER A 65 -6.27 17.03 23.32
CA SER A 65 -5.33 17.25 22.23
C SER A 65 -3.86 17.17 22.68
N GLY A 66 -3.02 16.45 21.92
CA GLY A 66 -1.61 16.20 22.19
C GLY A 66 -1.34 15.23 23.34
N GLN A 67 -2.36 14.60 23.91
CA GLN A 67 -2.19 13.57 24.94
C GLN A 67 -2.06 12.19 24.29
N THR A 68 -1.08 11.44 24.77
CA THR A 68 -0.87 10.03 24.45
C THR A 68 -0.96 9.20 25.71
N THR A 69 -1.40 7.96 25.57
CA THR A 69 -1.29 6.97 26.64
C THR A 69 -0.78 5.64 26.10
N THR A 70 0.01 4.98 26.94
CA THR A 70 0.50 3.62 26.68
C THR A 70 -0.16 2.68 27.67
N VAL A 71 -0.72 1.60 27.14
CA VAL A 71 -1.35 0.50 27.87
C VAL A 71 -0.48 -0.74 27.66
N GLN A 72 0.07 -1.26 28.76
CA GLN A 72 0.86 -2.49 28.76
C GLN A 72 -0.05 -3.67 29.15
N LEU A 73 0.05 -4.78 28.42
CA LEU A 73 -0.80 -5.96 28.66
C LEU A 73 -0.11 -7.02 29.54
N SER A 74 -0.86 -7.59 30.48
CA SER A 74 -0.46 -8.71 31.34
C SER A 74 -0.25 -10.00 30.53
N GLY A 75 0.93 -10.59 30.65
CA GLY A 75 1.20 -11.95 30.16
C GLY A 75 1.66 -12.04 28.70
N THR A 76 1.85 -10.92 28.01
CA THR A 76 2.44 -10.84 26.68
C THR A 76 3.72 -10.02 26.75
N VAL A 77 4.88 -10.68 26.75
CA VAL A 77 6.17 -9.99 26.62
C VAL A 77 6.22 -9.38 25.22
N GLY A 78 6.38 -8.06 25.14
CA GLY A 78 6.45 -7.35 23.86
C GLY A 78 5.10 -7.25 23.16
N LYS A 79 4.03 -6.85 23.84
CA LYS A 79 2.85 -6.30 23.18
C LYS A 79 2.44 -5.02 23.90
N THR A 80 2.58 -3.90 23.22
CA THR A 80 2.25 -2.57 23.71
C THR A 80 1.05 -2.04 22.95
N VAL A 81 0.05 -1.53 23.67
CA VAL A 81 -1.05 -0.77 23.05
C VAL A 81 -0.79 0.71 23.27
N ILE A 82 -0.69 1.50 22.19
CA ILE A 82 -0.46 2.96 22.26
C ILE A 82 -1.62 3.67 21.58
N VAL A 83 -2.16 4.70 22.24
CA VAL A 83 -3.28 5.49 21.70
C VAL A 83 -3.01 6.97 21.95
N SER A 84 -3.12 7.81 20.90
CA SER A 84 -3.29 9.27 21.05
C SER A 84 -4.74 9.71 20.93
N GLY A 85 -5.00 10.91 21.44
CA GLY A 85 -6.25 11.63 21.27
C GLY A 85 -6.30 12.42 19.97
N SER A 86 -6.45 13.74 20.09
CA SER A 86 -6.51 14.64 18.94
C SER A 86 -5.26 15.50 18.78
N GLY A 87 -5.00 15.98 17.56
CA GLY A 87 -3.78 16.73 17.26
C GLY A 87 -2.52 15.86 17.28
N ASN A 88 -1.46 16.41 16.69
CA ASN A 88 -0.26 15.69 16.32
C ASN A 88 0.46 15.00 17.51
N ALA A 89 0.81 13.74 17.31
CA ALA A 89 1.50 12.87 18.25
C ALA A 89 2.76 12.25 17.63
N SER A 90 3.67 11.80 18.50
CA SER A 90 4.82 10.97 18.13
C SER A 90 4.78 9.71 19.00
N LEU A 91 4.60 8.56 18.36
CA LEU A 91 4.34 7.27 18.99
C LEU A 91 5.39 6.25 18.55
N VAL A 92 5.86 5.43 19.50
CA VAL A 92 6.85 4.38 19.25
C VAL A 92 6.45 3.12 20.03
N GLY A 93 6.17 2.02 19.34
CA GLY A 93 5.87 0.70 19.92
C GLY A 93 7.10 0.10 20.62
N GLY A 94 8.22 0.10 19.91
CA GLY A 94 9.51 -0.33 20.39
C GLY A 94 9.86 -1.72 19.90
N GLY A 95 9.66 -2.74 20.73
CA GLY A 95 9.96 -4.11 20.35
C GLY A 95 8.89 -5.06 20.87
N GLY A 96 8.64 -6.10 20.09
CA GLY A 96 7.47 -6.96 20.25
C GLY A 96 6.36 -6.59 19.26
N ASN A 97 5.24 -7.29 19.35
CA ASN A 97 4.09 -7.16 18.46
C ASN A 97 3.10 -6.15 19.06
N ASP A 98 3.22 -4.90 18.66
CA ASP A 98 2.52 -3.76 19.22
C ASP A 98 1.21 -3.45 18.46
N SER A 99 0.35 -2.65 19.08
CA SER A 99 -0.88 -2.14 18.46
C SER A 99 -0.98 -0.64 18.72
N VAL A 100 -0.85 0.17 17.68
CA VAL A 100 -0.71 1.62 17.80
C VAL A 100 -1.81 2.35 17.04
N LEU A 101 -2.39 3.38 17.66
CA LEU A 101 -3.40 4.27 17.09
C LEU A 101 -2.97 5.73 17.26
N GLY A 102 -2.74 6.43 16.14
CA GLY A 102 -2.45 7.87 16.08
C GLY A 102 -3.64 8.71 16.52
N GLY A 103 -4.82 8.51 15.93
CA GLY A 103 -6.03 9.25 16.29
C GLY A 103 -6.29 10.39 15.31
N ASP A 104 -6.76 11.55 15.79
CA ASP A 104 -6.88 12.73 14.92
C ASP A 104 -5.57 13.53 14.98
N GLY A 105 -5.13 14.15 13.88
CA GLY A 105 -3.92 14.94 13.82
C GLY A 105 -3.02 14.51 12.67
N SER A 106 -1.88 15.18 12.51
CA SER A 106 -0.79 14.64 11.71
C SER A 106 0.21 13.97 12.63
N ASP A 107 0.11 12.65 12.74
CA ASP A 107 0.85 11.83 13.67
C ASP A 107 2.10 11.21 13.04
N SER A 108 3.08 10.89 13.88
CA SER A 108 4.26 10.11 13.50
C SER A 108 4.28 8.86 14.35
N VAL A 109 4.10 7.71 13.72
CA VAL A 109 3.90 6.42 14.39
C VAL A 109 4.93 5.42 13.90
N THR A 110 5.64 4.78 14.83
CA THR A 110 6.61 3.73 14.54
C THR A 110 6.32 2.48 15.36
N GLY A 111 6.24 1.32 14.71
CA GLY A 111 6.07 0.01 15.35
C GLY A 111 7.37 -0.43 16.01
N GLY A 112 8.38 -0.75 15.21
CA GLY A 112 9.73 -1.08 15.64
C GLY A 112 10.13 -2.48 15.23
N LEU A 113 10.41 -3.36 16.19
CA LEU A 113 10.71 -4.77 15.93
C LEU A 113 9.52 -5.63 16.31
N GLY A 114 9.12 -6.59 15.48
CA GLY A 114 8.02 -7.52 15.77
C GLY A 114 6.83 -7.27 14.85
N ASP A 115 5.81 -8.12 14.95
CA ASP A 115 4.64 -8.03 14.05
C ASP A 115 3.64 -7.00 14.59
N ASP A 116 3.65 -5.80 14.04
CA ASP A 116 2.92 -4.65 14.54
C ASP A 116 1.59 -4.41 13.80
N GLN A 117 0.62 -3.81 14.50
CA GLN A 117 -0.61 -3.30 13.90
C GLN A 117 -0.73 -1.81 14.15
N ILE A 118 -0.67 -1.00 13.09
CA ILE A 118 -0.60 0.45 13.23
C ILE A 118 -1.71 1.13 12.43
N ARG A 119 -2.35 2.13 13.05
CA ARG A 119 -3.32 3.02 12.41
C ARG A 119 -2.89 4.46 12.63
N GLY A 120 -2.71 5.23 11.55
CA GLY A 120 -2.54 6.68 11.58
C GLY A 120 -3.79 7.34 12.15
N GLY A 121 -4.87 7.36 11.37
CA GLY A 121 -6.16 7.83 11.82
C GLY A 121 -6.70 8.93 10.91
N ALA A 122 -6.90 10.13 11.42
CA ALA A 122 -7.43 11.24 10.62
C ALA A 122 -6.45 12.40 10.58
N GLY A 123 -6.07 12.82 9.39
CA GLY A 123 -5.03 13.81 9.13
C GLY A 123 -3.85 13.14 8.44
N ASN A 124 -2.89 13.95 7.98
CA ASN A 124 -1.79 13.44 7.16
C ASN A 124 -0.73 12.84 8.08
N ASP A 125 -0.64 11.51 8.11
CA ASP A 125 0.16 10.74 9.04
C ASP A 125 1.45 10.19 8.41
N ILE A 126 2.44 9.92 9.26
CA ILE A 126 3.61 9.11 8.92
C ILE A 126 3.52 7.81 9.73
N VAL A 127 3.33 6.70 9.05
CA VAL A 127 3.17 5.37 9.65
C VAL A 127 4.31 4.46 9.21
N TYR A 128 5.08 3.96 10.17
CA TYR A 128 6.23 3.10 9.90
C TYR A 128 6.15 1.79 10.70
N GLY A 129 6.12 0.65 10.02
CA GLY A 129 6.07 -0.69 10.63
C GLY A 129 7.39 -1.03 11.30
N GLY A 130 8.41 -1.32 10.50
CA GLY A 130 9.76 -1.63 10.95
C GLY A 130 10.16 -3.04 10.50
N GLU A 131 10.85 -3.80 11.35
CA GLU A 131 11.12 -5.21 11.04
C GLU A 131 10.01 -6.08 11.62
N GLY A 132 9.47 -7.02 10.85
CA GLY A 132 8.39 -7.89 11.33
C GLY A 132 7.40 -8.20 10.23
N VAL A 133 6.25 -8.80 10.55
CA VAL A 133 5.13 -8.87 9.61
C VAL A 133 4.06 -7.90 10.08
N ASP A 134 4.01 -6.74 9.45
CA ASP A 134 3.24 -5.59 9.89
C ASP A 134 1.94 -5.41 9.12
N VAL A 135 0.95 -4.81 9.79
CA VAL A 135 -0.30 -4.35 9.16
C VAL A 135 -0.50 -2.88 9.45
N LEU A 136 -0.39 -2.07 8.40
CA LEU A 136 -0.34 -0.61 8.50
C LEU A 136 -1.53 0.03 7.79
N TYR A 137 -2.17 0.99 8.45
CA TYR A 137 -3.30 1.76 7.92
C TYR A 137 -3.03 3.26 8.03
N GLY A 138 -3.08 4.01 6.94
CA GLY A 138 -3.12 5.48 6.95
C GLY A 138 -4.47 5.99 7.46
N ASN A 139 -5.53 5.49 6.81
CA ASN A 139 -6.95 5.79 7.04
C ASN A 139 -7.44 7.06 6.31
N GLN A 140 -7.47 8.24 6.93
CA GLN A 140 -7.96 9.47 6.30
C GLN A 140 -6.86 10.52 6.31
N GLY A 141 -6.52 11.08 5.16
CA GLY A 141 -5.44 12.05 5.04
C GLY A 141 -4.54 11.69 3.86
N ASP A 142 -3.64 12.58 3.49
CA ASP A 142 -2.55 12.20 2.58
C ASP A 142 -1.43 11.60 3.44
N ASP A 143 -1.34 10.27 3.48
CA ASP A 143 -0.48 9.53 4.41
C ASP A 143 0.82 9.04 3.76
N ALA A 144 1.88 8.97 4.57
CA ALA A 144 3.14 8.33 4.19
C ALA A 144 3.32 7.05 5.01
N ILE A 145 3.26 5.90 4.35
CA ILE A 145 3.25 4.58 4.98
C ILE A 145 4.46 3.77 4.48
N GLY A 146 5.19 3.11 5.38
CA GLY A 146 6.23 2.19 4.95
C GLY A 146 6.75 1.24 6.03
N SER A 147 7.62 0.32 5.64
CA SER A 147 8.22 -0.67 6.54
C SER A 147 9.67 -1.01 6.14
N ASP A 148 10.34 -1.86 6.92
CA ASP A 148 11.65 -2.41 6.58
C ASP A 148 11.53 -3.80 5.94
N ALA A 149 11.75 -4.87 6.70
CA ALA A 149 11.77 -6.24 6.20
C ALA A 149 10.61 -7.03 6.81
N GLY A 150 9.88 -7.75 5.98
CA GLY A 150 8.58 -8.28 6.36
C GLY A 150 7.74 -8.66 5.15
N ASN A 151 6.79 -9.58 5.32
CA ASN A 151 5.74 -9.69 4.29
C ASN A 151 4.57 -8.84 4.76
N ASP A 152 4.65 -7.54 4.53
CA ASP A 152 3.81 -6.56 5.19
C ASP A 152 2.51 -6.30 4.40
N THR A 153 1.54 -5.70 5.08
CA THR A 153 0.27 -5.29 4.44
C THR A 153 -0.04 -3.82 4.74
N PHE A 154 -0.24 -3.05 3.68
CA PHE A 154 -0.43 -1.61 3.74
C PHE A 154 -1.79 -1.21 3.19
N TYR A 155 -2.46 -0.29 3.88
CA TYR A 155 -3.70 0.32 3.44
C TYR A 155 -3.57 1.85 3.53
N GLY A 156 -3.51 2.55 2.40
CA GLY A 156 -3.53 4.01 2.34
C GLY A 156 -4.82 4.55 2.92
N GLY A 157 -5.93 4.34 2.21
CA GLY A 157 -7.26 4.66 2.70
C GLY A 157 -7.94 5.73 1.88
N ILE A 158 -8.12 6.92 2.44
CA ILE A 158 -8.74 8.08 1.78
C ILE A 158 -7.73 9.22 1.79
N GLY A 159 -7.35 9.68 0.61
CA GLY A 159 -6.39 10.78 0.41
C GLY A 159 -5.33 10.33 -0.58
N ASN A 160 -4.38 11.21 -0.90
CA ASN A 160 -3.32 10.86 -1.84
C ASN A 160 -2.16 10.26 -1.04
N ASP A 161 -2.13 8.94 -0.96
CA ASP A 161 -1.22 8.21 -0.10
C ASP A 161 0.10 7.86 -0.82
N THR A 162 1.17 7.77 -0.05
CA THR A 162 2.46 7.24 -0.51
C THR A 162 2.84 6.03 0.30
N ILE A 163 2.94 4.86 -0.34
CA ILE A 163 3.24 3.59 0.30
C ILE A 163 4.60 3.06 -0.17
N THR A 164 5.45 2.64 0.77
CA THR A 164 6.77 2.03 0.53
C THR A 164 6.84 0.67 1.22
N GLY A 165 6.68 -0.42 0.47
CA GLY A 165 6.63 -1.81 0.96
C GLY A 165 7.87 -2.19 1.75
N GLY A 166 9.00 -2.33 1.05
CA GLY A 166 10.29 -2.53 1.69
C GLY A 166 11.00 -3.76 1.14
N ALA A 167 11.39 -4.67 2.01
CA ALA A 167 11.99 -5.93 1.64
C ALA A 167 11.06 -7.11 1.95
N ASP A 168 11.17 -8.15 1.12
CA ASP A 168 10.31 -9.34 1.12
C ASP A 168 8.96 -9.06 0.42
N ASN A 169 7.97 -9.94 0.54
CA ASN A 169 6.81 -9.92 -0.36
C ASN A 169 5.63 -9.19 0.29
N ASP A 170 5.34 -8.00 -0.21
CA ASP A 170 4.37 -7.09 0.38
C ASP A 170 3.03 -7.07 -0.34
N VAL A 171 2.00 -6.62 0.37
CA VAL A 171 0.69 -6.33 -0.21
C VAL A 171 0.32 -4.87 0.05
N ASN A 172 0.24 -4.07 -1.02
CA ASN A 172 -0.01 -2.64 -0.96
C ASN A 172 -1.40 -2.32 -1.53
N TYR A 173 -2.24 -1.63 -0.75
CA TYR A 173 -3.52 -1.09 -1.20
C TYR A 173 -3.48 0.44 -1.10
N GLY A 174 -3.49 1.14 -2.24
CA GLY A 174 -3.57 2.60 -2.30
C GLY A 174 -4.88 3.09 -1.65
N GLY A 175 -6.00 2.78 -2.29
CA GLY A 175 -7.32 2.98 -1.69
C GLY A 175 -8.20 3.90 -2.52
N ARG A 176 -8.42 5.12 -2.05
CA ARG A 176 -9.21 6.13 -2.75
C ARG A 176 -8.36 7.37 -2.95
N ASP A 177 -8.59 8.03 -4.08
CA ASP A 177 -7.84 9.21 -4.52
C ASP A 177 -6.51 8.78 -5.14
N SER A 178 -5.64 9.71 -5.52
CA SER A 178 -4.50 9.39 -6.40
C SER A 178 -3.28 8.98 -5.58
N ASP A 179 -2.95 7.69 -5.64
CA ASP A 179 -1.92 7.10 -4.78
C ASP A 179 -0.60 6.82 -5.51
N VAL A 180 0.47 6.74 -4.73
CA VAL A 180 1.78 6.26 -5.20
C VAL A 180 2.23 5.10 -4.33
N ALA A 181 2.42 3.92 -4.94
CA ALA A 181 2.83 2.73 -4.21
C ALA A 181 4.11 2.11 -4.80
N TYR A 182 5.05 1.76 -3.92
CA TYR A 182 6.32 1.11 -4.24
C TYR A 182 6.39 -0.24 -3.53
N GLY A 183 6.43 -1.36 -4.25
CA GLY A 183 6.71 -2.69 -3.68
C GLY A 183 8.15 -2.79 -3.15
N ASN A 184 9.10 -2.28 -3.94
CA ASN A 184 10.54 -2.25 -3.69
C ASN A 184 11.28 -3.57 -3.98
N THR A 185 11.49 -4.46 -3.02
CA THR A 185 12.22 -5.71 -3.25
C THR A 185 11.43 -6.88 -2.73
N GLY A 186 11.04 -7.81 -3.58
CA GLY A 186 10.03 -8.79 -3.20
C GLY A 186 9.34 -9.37 -4.41
N ASN A 187 8.36 -10.24 -4.20
CA ASN A 187 7.36 -10.50 -5.24
C ASN A 187 6.07 -9.90 -4.72
N ASP A 188 5.88 -8.62 -5.03
CA ASP A 188 4.90 -7.78 -4.37
C ASP A 188 3.57 -7.83 -5.09
N VAL A 189 2.49 -7.55 -4.34
CA VAL A 189 1.17 -7.31 -4.92
C VAL A 189 0.77 -5.88 -4.63
N VAL A 190 0.56 -5.09 -5.67
CA VAL A 190 0.27 -3.66 -5.56
C VAL A 190 -1.07 -3.35 -6.22
N TYR A 191 -1.99 -2.76 -5.46
CA TYR A 191 -3.31 -2.32 -5.90
C TYR A 191 -3.40 -0.80 -5.82
N GLY A 192 -3.68 -0.12 -6.94
CA GLY A 192 -4.02 1.32 -6.94
C GLY A 192 -5.44 1.56 -6.40
N ASN A 193 -6.38 0.76 -6.90
CA ASN A 193 -7.81 0.77 -6.55
C ASN A 193 -8.66 1.82 -7.29
N GLN A 194 -8.76 3.06 -6.80
CA GLN A 194 -9.67 4.06 -7.37
C GLN A 194 -8.92 5.35 -7.70
N GLN A 195 -9.28 5.99 -8.81
CA GLN A 195 -8.62 7.21 -9.32
C GLN A 195 -7.27 6.89 -9.96
N ASN A 196 -6.49 7.93 -10.25
CA ASN A 196 -5.33 7.79 -11.10
C ASN A 196 -4.11 7.49 -10.22
N ASP A 197 -3.61 6.25 -10.29
CA ASP A 197 -2.54 5.77 -9.41
C ASP A 197 -1.22 5.62 -10.15
N THR A 198 -0.10 5.69 -9.42
CA THR A 198 1.23 5.37 -9.93
C THR A 198 1.85 4.23 -9.13
N LEU A 199 2.02 3.08 -9.77
CA LEU A 199 2.44 1.85 -9.13
C LEU A 199 3.82 1.41 -9.61
N TYR A 200 4.69 1.07 -8.67
CA TYR A 200 6.02 0.52 -8.91
C TYR A 200 6.14 -0.84 -8.24
N GLY A 201 6.37 -1.91 -9.01
CA GLY A 201 6.68 -3.24 -8.47
C GLY A 201 8.03 -3.22 -7.77
N GLY A 202 9.10 -3.11 -8.55
CA GLY A 202 10.43 -2.88 -8.01
C GLY A 202 11.42 -3.95 -8.47
N GLN A 203 11.92 -4.76 -7.56
CA GLN A 203 12.77 -5.91 -7.87
C GLN A 203 12.06 -7.20 -7.46
N GLY A 204 11.97 -8.13 -8.40
CA GLY A 204 11.36 -9.43 -8.23
C GLY A 204 10.10 -9.52 -9.09
N ASN A 205 9.32 -10.59 -8.95
CA ASN A 205 8.26 -10.88 -9.90
C ASN A 205 6.92 -10.37 -9.34
N ASP A 206 6.55 -9.16 -9.71
CA ASP A 206 5.47 -8.42 -9.06
C ASP A 206 4.13 -8.59 -9.79
N VAL A 207 3.04 -8.33 -9.06
CA VAL A 207 1.68 -8.27 -9.61
C VAL A 207 1.06 -6.92 -9.32
N LEU A 208 0.83 -6.13 -10.36
CA LEU A 208 0.27 -4.78 -10.24
C LEU A 208 -1.16 -4.74 -10.80
N TYR A 209 -2.06 -4.13 -10.05
CA TYR A 209 -3.44 -3.85 -10.43
C TYR A 209 -3.68 -2.34 -10.35
N GLY A 210 -3.83 -1.66 -11.49
CA GLY A 210 -4.16 -0.24 -11.57
C GLY A 210 -5.49 0.03 -10.87
N GLY A 211 -6.60 -0.37 -11.51
CA GLY A 211 -7.91 -0.32 -10.89
C GLY A 211 -8.90 0.46 -11.72
N GLN A 212 -9.42 1.55 -11.18
CA GLN A 212 -10.36 2.42 -11.87
C GLN A 212 -9.67 3.72 -12.25
N ASN A 213 -9.88 4.18 -13.48
CA ASN A 213 -9.35 5.42 -14.05
C ASN A 213 -7.93 5.25 -14.60
N GLU A 214 -7.19 6.34 -14.79
CA GLU A 214 -5.97 6.34 -15.60
C GLU A 214 -4.75 6.03 -14.73
N ASP A 215 -4.24 4.81 -14.82
CA ASP A 215 -3.13 4.35 -13.98
C ASP A 215 -1.80 4.30 -14.73
N VAL A 216 -0.70 4.45 -13.99
CA VAL A 216 0.67 4.29 -14.51
C VAL A 216 1.35 3.14 -13.79
N LEU A 217 1.66 2.06 -14.53
CA LEU A 217 2.22 0.83 -13.97
C LEU A 217 3.66 0.62 -14.43
N HIS A 218 4.56 0.51 -13.45
CA HIS A 218 5.97 0.19 -13.63
C HIS A 218 6.28 -1.15 -12.96
N GLY A 219 6.34 -2.25 -13.71
CA GLY A 219 6.82 -3.52 -13.15
C GLY A 219 8.25 -3.41 -12.61
N ASN A 220 9.10 -2.70 -13.35
CA ASN A 220 10.53 -2.56 -13.10
C ASN A 220 11.27 -3.87 -13.33
N ARG A 221 12.12 -4.33 -12.39
CA ARG A 221 13.02 -5.47 -12.60
C ARG A 221 12.36 -6.75 -12.13
N GLY A 222 12.30 -7.75 -13.01
CA GLY A 222 11.77 -9.07 -12.74
C GLY A 222 10.75 -9.45 -13.81
N ASP A 223 10.17 -10.64 -13.69
CA ASP A 223 9.15 -11.09 -14.62
C ASP A 223 7.77 -10.72 -14.05
N ASP A 224 7.25 -9.54 -14.41
CA ASP A 224 6.08 -8.94 -13.78
C ASP A 224 4.75 -9.25 -14.50
N THR A 225 3.64 -9.20 -13.76
CA THR A 225 2.29 -9.27 -14.32
C THR A 225 1.51 -7.99 -14.01
N LEU A 226 1.08 -7.29 -15.06
CA LEU A 226 0.45 -5.97 -14.98
C LEU A 226 -1.00 -6.05 -15.47
N PHE A 227 -1.92 -5.55 -14.65
CA PHE A 227 -3.35 -5.39 -14.94
C PHE A 227 -3.72 -3.91 -14.85
N GLY A 228 -4.08 -3.29 -15.97
CA GLY A 228 -4.62 -1.92 -15.95
C GLY A 228 -6.01 -1.88 -15.33
N ASN A 229 -6.80 -2.93 -15.57
CA ASN A 229 -8.21 -3.05 -15.28
C ASN A 229 -9.07 -2.07 -16.09
N SER A 230 -9.64 -1.04 -15.47
CA SER A 230 -10.62 -0.17 -16.11
C SER A 230 -10.09 1.24 -16.22
N GLY A 231 -9.89 1.72 -17.43
CA GLY A 231 -9.32 3.05 -17.60
C GLY A 231 -8.56 3.18 -18.90
N SER A 232 -7.80 4.26 -18.99
CA SER A 232 -6.81 4.45 -20.05
C SER A 232 -5.43 4.41 -19.40
N ASP A 233 -4.85 3.22 -19.37
CA ASP A 233 -3.70 2.92 -18.52
C ASP A 233 -2.38 3.02 -19.30
N THR A 234 -1.31 3.36 -18.59
CA THR A 234 0.04 3.44 -19.13
C THR A 234 0.92 2.38 -18.50
N PHE A 235 1.40 1.44 -19.30
CA PHE A 235 2.36 0.42 -18.88
C PHE A 235 3.77 0.85 -19.30
N VAL A 236 4.66 1.05 -18.33
CA VAL A 236 5.98 1.66 -18.56
C VAL A 236 7.09 0.61 -18.50
N PHE A 237 7.89 0.55 -19.56
CA PHE A 237 8.98 -0.41 -19.71
C PHE A 237 10.33 0.28 -19.91
N GLY A 238 11.27 -0.04 -19.02
CA GLY A 238 12.66 0.40 -19.06
C GLY A 238 13.63 -0.71 -19.47
N SER A 239 14.93 -0.46 -19.27
CA SER A 239 15.98 -1.46 -19.51
C SER A 239 16.10 -2.45 -18.34
N ASN A 240 16.38 -3.71 -18.66
CA ASN A 240 16.43 -4.82 -17.71
C ASN A 240 15.11 -5.01 -16.95
N GLY A 241 13.98 -4.88 -17.65
CA GLY A 241 12.66 -5.12 -17.07
C GLY A 241 12.52 -6.59 -16.69
N GLY A 242 12.31 -7.42 -17.69
CA GLY A 242 12.31 -8.88 -17.56
C GLY A 242 11.39 -9.42 -18.61
N ASN A 243 10.73 -10.54 -18.33
CA ASN A 243 9.70 -11.09 -19.21
C ASN A 243 8.33 -10.74 -18.65
N ASP A 244 7.87 -9.54 -18.98
CA ASP A 244 6.66 -8.96 -18.42
C ASP A 244 5.41 -9.39 -19.20
N VAL A 245 4.30 -9.49 -18.49
CA VAL A 245 2.96 -9.78 -19.03
C VAL A 245 2.04 -8.62 -18.74
N VAL A 246 1.48 -8.01 -19.78
CA VAL A 246 0.30 -7.16 -19.67
C VAL A 246 -0.92 -8.02 -19.92
N ALA A 247 -1.73 -8.21 -18.88
CA ALA A 247 -2.74 -9.25 -18.85
C ALA A 247 -4.08 -8.86 -19.50
N ASP A 248 -4.38 -7.56 -19.59
CA ASP A 248 -5.69 -7.04 -20.02
C ASP A 248 -5.61 -5.82 -20.95
N PHE A 249 -4.51 -5.69 -21.71
CA PHE A 249 -4.27 -4.56 -22.61
C PHE A 249 -5.46 -4.27 -23.55
N SER A 250 -6.06 -3.10 -23.38
CA SER A 250 -7.21 -2.59 -24.12
C SER A 250 -6.76 -1.58 -25.18
N GLY A 251 -6.42 -2.10 -26.35
CA GLY A 251 -5.96 -1.29 -27.47
C GLY A 251 -6.91 -0.14 -27.84
N GLY A 252 -6.39 1.08 -27.82
CA GLY A 252 -7.14 2.33 -28.09
C GLY A 252 -7.56 3.11 -26.84
N SER A 253 -7.44 2.48 -25.66
CA SER A 253 -7.48 3.15 -24.35
C SER A 253 -6.07 3.20 -23.76
N ASP A 254 -5.39 2.05 -23.77
CA ASP A 254 -4.13 1.88 -23.08
C ASP A 254 -2.92 2.21 -23.95
N VAL A 255 -1.82 2.51 -23.29
CA VAL A 255 -0.54 2.89 -23.88
C VAL A 255 0.59 2.05 -23.29
N LEU A 256 1.47 1.53 -24.15
CA LEU A 256 2.78 1.04 -23.76
C LEU A 256 3.78 2.19 -23.90
N GLN A 257 4.40 2.59 -22.81
CA GLN A 257 5.48 3.57 -22.80
C GLN A 257 6.81 2.83 -22.70
N ILE A 258 7.61 2.86 -23.76
CA ILE A 258 8.86 2.10 -23.85
C ILE A 258 10.03 3.08 -23.97
N ALA A 259 11.02 2.95 -23.09
CA ALA A 259 12.19 3.82 -23.12
C ALA A 259 13.01 3.67 -24.41
N GLN A 260 13.64 4.76 -24.85
CA GLN A 260 14.60 4.76 -25.94
C GLN A 260 15.85 3.94 -25.59
N ASN A 261 16.50 3.38 -26.62
CA ASN A 261 17.82 2.75 -26.51
C ASN A 261 17.92 1.59 -25.48
N ILE A 262 16.85 0.80 -25.32
CA ILE A 262 16.79 -0.32 -24.37
C ILE A 262 17.70 -1.49 -24.80
N ASN A 263 18.46 -2.05 -23.85
CA ASN A 263 19.23 -3.29 -23.99
C ASN A 263 20.12 -3.35 -25.25
N GLY A 264 20.68 -2.21 -25.66
CA GLY A 264 21.55 -2.11 -26.83
C GLY A 264 20.82 -2.03 -28.18
N LEU A 265 19.49 -1.96 -28.17
CA LEU A 265 18.66 -1.73 -29.36
C LEU A 265 18.40 -0.23 -29.54
N SER A 266 18.67 0.32 -30.71
CA SER A 266 18.34 1.72 -31.04
C SER A 266 16.87 1.87 -31.40
N ILE A 267 16.00 1.88 -30.38
CA ILE A 267 14.57 2.16 -30.52
C ILE A 267 14.35 3.67 -30.37
N THR A 268 13.90 4.32 -31.44
CA THR A 268 13.66 5.78 -31.48
C THR A 268 12.23 6.12 -31.92
N SER A 269 11.51 5.13 -32.46
CA SER A 269 10.15 5.28 -32.92
C SER A 269 9.39 3.96 -32.79
N PRO A 270 8.03 3.98 -32.70
CA PRO A 270 7.25 2.74 -32.63
C PRO A 270 7.48 1.80 -33.82
N SER A 271 7.82 2.32 -35.01
CA SER A 271 8.11 1.49 -36.18
C SER A 271 9.34 0.59 -36.02
N ASP A 272 10.29 0.96 -35.15
CA ASP A 272 11.49 0.16 -34.90
C ASP A 272 11.14 -1.18 -34.22
N LEU A 273 10.00 -1.23 -33.51
CA LEU A 273 9.52 -2.42 -32.82
C LEU A 273 8.88 -3.45 -33.74
N VAL A 274 8.42 -3.08 -34.94
CA VAL A 274 7.62 -3.98 -35.80
C VAL A 274 8.33 -5.29 -36.12
N SER A 275 9.65 -5.23 -36.32
CA SER A 275 10.48 -6.43 -36.59
C SER A 275 10.75 -7.28 -35.35
N LEU A 276 10.50 -6.74 -34.15
CA LEU A 276 10.72 -7.36 -32.85
C LEU A 276 9.45 -8.00 -32.28
N ILE A 277 8.30 -7.82 -32.96
CA ILE A 277 7.02 -8.40 -32.57
C ILE A 277 6.85 -9.77 -33.22
N SER A 278 6.56 -10.75 -32.36
CA SER A 278 6.22 -12.13 -32.72
C SER A 278 4.93 -12.56 -32.01
N SER A 279 4.55 -13.83 -32.19
CA SER A 279 3.44 -14.47 -31.46
C SER A 279 3.95 -15.61 -30.59
N ASP A 280 3.43 -15.74 -29.37
CA ASP A 280 3.67 -16.91 -28.52
C ASP A 280 2.83 -18.13 -28.98
N SER A 281 2.93 -19.26 -28.25
CA SER A 281 2.16 -20.47 -28.53
C SER A 281 0.65 -20.31 -28.33
N SER A 282 0.23 -19.29 -27.59
CA SER A 282 -1.17 -18.98 -27.27
C SER A 282 -1.77 -17.96 -28.25
N GLY A 283 -0.96 -17.39 -29.14
CA GLY A 283 -1.35 -16.38 -30.12
C GLY A 283 -1.27 -14.94 -29.60
N ASN A 284 -0.65 -14.73 -28.44
CA ASN A 284 -0.41 -13.40 -27.86
C ASN A 284 0.77 -12.72 -28.55
N ALA A 285 0.71 -11.40 -28.71
CA ALA A 285 1.79 -10.60 -29.23
C ALA A 285 2.92 -10.51 -28.19
N VAL A 286 4.15 -10.73 -28.66
CA VAL A 286 5.36 -10.62 -27.83
C VAL A 286 6.35 -9.66 -28.48
N ILE A 287 6.71 -8.58 -27.78
CA ILE A 287 7.77 -7.66 -28.14
C ILE A 287 9.07 -8.15 -27.50
N THR A 288 10.09 -8.51 -28.30
CA THR A 288 11.40 -8.93 -27.78
C THR A 288 12.39 -7.77 -27.80
N LEU A 289 12.81 -7.30 -26.62
CA LEU A 289 13.71 -6.16 -26.43
C LEU A 289 15.07 -6.62 -25.89
N GLY A 290 15.84 -7.34 -26.72
CA GLY A 290 17.13 -7.89 -26.30
C GLY A 290 16.95 -9.12 -25.42
N SER A 291 17.28 -9.01 -24.12
CA SER A 291 17.12 -10.11 -23.15
C SER A 291 15.78 -10.10 -22.39
N GLN A 292 14.93 -9.12 -22.67
CA GLN A 292 13.65 -8.92 -21.97
C GLN A 292 12.50 -8.99 -22.98
N THR A 293 11.28 -9.30 -22.53
CA THR A 293 10.10 -9.38 -23.39
C THR A 293 8.89 -8.69 -22.77
N ILE A 294 7.98 -8.21 -23.61
CA ILE A 294 6.66 -7.74 -23.19
C ILE A 294 5.62 -8.58 -23.91
N THR A 295 4.80 -9.32 -23.16
CA THR A 295 3.71 -10.15 -23.69
C THR A 295 2.36 -9.48 -23.45
N LEU A 296 1.56 -9.30 -24.50
CA LEU A 296 0.21 -8.71 -24.39
C LEU A 296 -0.84 -9.81 -24.52
N THR A 297 -1.43 -10.21 -23.40
CA THR A 297 -2.44 -11.28 -23.39
C THR A 297 -3.68 -10.87 -24.16
N GLY A 298 -4.16 -11.73 -25.05
CA GLY A 298 -5.36 -11.46 -25.86
C GLY A 298 -5.16 -10.51 -27.05
N VAL A 299 -3.99 -9.91 -27.19
CA VAL A 299 -3.62 -9.09 -28.36
C VAL A 299 -2.85 -9.94 -29.34
N THR A 300 -3.26 -9.96 -30.62
CA THR A 300 -2.51 -10.70 -31.65
C THR A 300 -1.36 -9.87 -32.22
N GLU A 301 -0.30 -10.53 -32.72
CA GLU A 301 0.80 -9.89 -33.43
C GLU A 301 0.33 -8.94 -34.55
N ALA A 302 -0.62 -9.39 -35.37
CA ALA A 302 -1.14 -8.59 -36.47
C ALA A 302 -1.84 -7.31 -35.98
N ASN A 303 -2.58 -7.40 -34.86
CA ASN A 303 -3.30 -6.27 -34.30
C ASN A 303 -2.34 -5.24 -33.69
N LEU A 304 -1.33 -5.70 -32.94
CA LEU A 304 -0.30 -4.82 -32.39
C LEU A 304 0.49 -4.12 -33.51
N LYS A 305 0.91 -4.85 -34.55
CA LYS A 305 1.64 -4.27 -35.70
C LYS A 305 0.83 -3.21 -36.44
N ALA A 306 -0.48 -3.42 -36.61
CA ALA A 306 -1.36 -2.48 -37.30
C ALA A 306 -1.56 -1.17 -36.53
N ASN A 307 -1.48 -1.22 -35.19
CA ASN A 307 -1.77 -0.08 -34.31
C ASN A 307 -0.55 0.43 -33.53
N ILE A 308 0.67 0.00 -33.92
CA ILE A 308 1.90 0.24 -33.14
C ILE A 308 2.13 1.73 -32.86
N SER A 309 1.81 2.62 -33.81
CA SER A 309 2.00 4.06 -33.66
C SER A 309 1.01 4.74 -32.73
N SER A 310 -0.13 4.11 -32.44
CA SER A 310 -1.14 4.65 -31.53
C SER A 310 -1.07 4.02 -30.14
N TRP A 311 -0.62 2.78 -30.04
CA TRP A 311 -0.58 2.03 -28.77
C TRP A 311 0.77 2.13 -28.07
N VAL A 312 1.83 2.52 -28.79
CA VAL A 312 3.17 2.60 -28.23
C VAL A 312 3.71 4.01 -28.33
N GLN A 313 4.23 4.49 -27.21
CA GLN A 313 5.00 5.72 -27.11
C GLN A 313 6.44 5.36 -26.78
N ILE A 314 7.38 5.94 -27.54
CA ILE A 314 8.81 5.82 -27.28
C ILE A 314 9.25 7.08 -26.53
N VAL A 315 9.85 6.91 -25.35
CA VAL A 315 10.22 8.02 -24.44
C VAL A 315 11.71 8.06 -24.13
#